data_AF-A0A328BN81-F1
#
_entry.id   AF-A0A328BN81-F1
#
_cell.length_a   1.000
_cell.length_b   1.000
_cell.length_c   1.000
_cell.angle_alpha   90.00
_cell.angle_beta   90.00
_cell.angle_gamma   90.00
#
_symmetry.space_group_name_H-M   'P 1'
#
loop_
_entity.id
_entity.type
_entity.pdbx_description
1 polymer ?
#
loop_
_entity_poly.entity_id
_entity_poly.type
_entity_poly.pdbx_seq_one_letter_code
_entity_poly.pdbx_strand_id
1 'polypeptide(L)'
;MTRTFFLVAAALLPLAALGQTKATPAPAAASSTAQLESQLSTEICQDFEKLNAAKPFARLSQEEARSTLQQSMMQTAMRHPAEVEQLMQTGGADSQLAMQALGQRVGVKLMTDCPVALVLFTRLAGRPAETVATLDLTVTEAERPLLEKLAQGVCADLTAVTAKQPLAGQSVDQRLQLIQQAMQRVTKAHAKEISAQYGPEIFLDSERLQTMGAKVGKLTTSQCTALVAAFGTN
;
A
#
# COMPACT_ATOMS: atom_id res chain seq x y z
N MET A 1 22.97 -31.71 -76.72
CA MET A 1 22.67 -33.04 -76.16
C MET A 1 21.88 -32.83 -74.87
N THR A 2 20.55 -32.98 -74.96
CA THR A 2 19.71 -34.02 -74.29
C THR A 2 19.37 -33.64 -72.84
N ARG A 3 18.20 -33.01 -72.62
CA ARG A 3 16.87 -33.58 -72.28
C ARG A 3 16.75 -33.98 -70.79
N THR A 4 16.05 -33.20 -69.96
CA THR A 4 14.62 -33.28 -69.54
C THR A 4 14.38 -34.22 -68.34
N PHE A 5 13.65 -33.73 -67.33
CA PHE A 5 12.55 -34.35 -66.53
C PHE A 5 12.52 -33.71 -65.12
N PHE A 6 11.62 -32.75 -64.80
CA PHE A 6 10.19 -32.81 -64.44
C PHE A 6 9.89 -33.12 -62.95
N LEU A 7 8.81 -32.49 -62.47
CA LEU A 7 8.02 -32.63 -61.22
C LEU A 7 8.38 -31.60 -60.12
N VAL A 8 7.64 -30.50 -59.92
CA VAL A 8 6.20 -30.28 -59.58
C VAL A 8 5.83 -30.72 -58.16
N ALA A 9 5.67 -29.73 -57.27
CA ALA A 9 4.62 -29.61 -56.24
C ALA A 9 4.74 -28.20 -55.64
N ALA A 10 3.92 -27.23 -56.04
CA ALA A 10 2.57 -26.97 -55.54
C ALA A 10 2.51 -26.78 -54.01
N ALA A 11 2.63 -25.53 -53.55
CA ALA A 11 1.98 -25.08 -52.32
C ALA A 11 1.67 -23.58 -52.44
N LEU A 12 0.39 -23.29 -52.29
CA LEU A 12 -0.25 -21.99 -52.41
C LEU A 12 0.22 -21.05 -51.28
N LEU A 13 0.66 -19.85 -51.65
CA LEU A 13 0.76 -18.70 -50.76
C LEU A 13 -0.64 -18.08 -50.62
N PRO A 14 -1.17 -18.02 -49.40
CA PRO A 14 -1.91 -16.83 -49.03
C PRO A 14 -1.48 -16.42 -47.63
N LEU A 15 -0.79 -15.30 -47.44
CA LEU A 15 -0.81 -14.66 -46.12
C LEU A 15 -0.45 -13.17 -46.20
N ALA A 16 -1.52 -12.39 -46.10
CA ALA A 16 -1.68 -11.23 -45.24
C ALA A 16 -0.63 -10.11 -45.35
N ALA A 17 -1.08 -9.08 -46.07
CA ALA A 17 -0.94 -7.67 -45.76
C ALA A 17 -0.31 -7.32 -44.40
N LEU A 18 0.68 -6.45 -44.49
CA LEU A 18 1.29 -5.65 -43.45
C LEU A 18 0.23 -4.89 -42.64
N GLY A 19 -0.26 -5.50 -41.57
CA GLY A 19 -0.88 -4.80 -40.45
C GLY A 19 0.22 -4.44 -39.45
N GLN A 20 0.71 -3.20 -39.50
CA GLN A 20 1.50 -2.63 -38.40
C GLN A 20 0.58 -2.45 -37.18
N THR A 21 0.36 -3.52 -36.42
CA THR A 21 -0.04 -3.36 -35.02
C THR A 21 1.16 -2.80 -34.28
N LYS A 22 1.12 -1.49 -34.06
CA LYS A 22 1.84 -0.78 -33.00
C LYS A 22 1.81 -1.69 -31.77
N ALA A 23 2.94 -2.29 -31.44
CA ALA A 23 3.10 -3.04 -30.20
C ALA A 23 2.93 -2.04 -29.06
N THR A 24 1.73 -1.97 -28.52
CA THR A 24 1.49 -1.42 -27.19
C THR A 24 2.36 -2.25 -26.24
N PRO A 25 3.22 -1.63 -25.40
CA PRO A 25 3.93 -2.36 -24.37
C PRO A 25 2.91 -3.11 -23.50
N ALA A 26 3.11 -4.42 -23.35
CA ALA A 26 2.24 -5.27 -22.56
C ALA A 26 2.18 -4.79 -21.10
N PRO A 27 0.99 -4.75 -20.46
CA PRO A 27 0.85 -4.38 -19.04
C PRO A 27 1.22 -5.50 -18.05
N ALA A 28 2.02 -6.49 -18.47
CA ALA A 28 2.22 -7.75 -17.73
C ALA A 28 3.16 -7.66 -16.49
N ALA A 29 3.95 -6.59 -16.34
CA ALA A 29 4.86 -6.44 -15.19
C ALA A 29 4.20 -5.85 -13.94
N ALA A 30 3.06 -5.16 -14.09
CA ALA A 30 2.36 -4.54 -12.98
C ALA A 30 1.54 -5.55 -12.15
N SER A 31 1.10 -6.66 -12.75
CA SER A 31 0.25 -7.67 -12.09
C SER A 31 1.05 -8.59 -11.15
N SER A 32 2.27 -8.99 -11.51
CA SER A 32 3.09 -9.91 -10.70
C SER A 32 3.53 -9.29 -9.38
N THR A 33 3.93 -8.02 -9.42
CA THR A 33 4.40 -7.30 -8.21
C THR A 33 3.27 -7.02 -7.23
N ALA A 34 2.07 -6.70 -7.72
CA ALA A 34 0.89 -6.50 -6.89
C ALA A 34 0.41 -7.80 -6.23
N GLN A 35 0.49 -8.92 -6.95
CA GLN A 35 0.17 -10.24 -6.40
C GLN A 35 1.17 -10.64 -5.32
N LEU A 36 2.47 -10.46 -5.57
CA LEU A 36 3.52 -10.68 -4.58
C LEU A 36 3.30 -9.82 -3.32
N GLU A 37 3.02 -8.53 -3.49
CA GLU A 37 2.74 -7.62 -2.37
C GLU A 37 1.53 -8.08 -1.53
N SER A 38 0.44 -8.50 -2.18
CA SER A 38 -0.74 -9.02 -1.50
C SER A 38 -0.46 -10.33 -0.77
N GLN A 39 0.35 -11.21 -1.36
CA GLN A 39 0.72 -12.47 -0.74
C GLN A 39 1.63 -12.26 0.46
N LEU A 40 2.70 -11.46 0.32
CA LEU A 40 3.61 -11.12 1.41
C LEU A 40 2.89 -10.44 2.58
N SER A 41 2.02 -9.47 2.31
CA SER A 41 1.25 -8.78 3.36
C SER A 41 0.29 -9.73 4.09
N THR A 42 -0.36 -10.65 3.37
CA THR A 42 -1.25 -11.66 3.98
C THR A 42 -0.46 -12.62 4.87
N GLU A 43 0.66 -13.16 4.38
CA GLU A 43 1.49 -14.10 5.13
C GLU A 43 2.14 -13.45 6.35
N ILE A 44 2.68 -12.23 6.20
CA ILE A 44 3.23 -11.47 7.33
C ILE A 44 2.14 -11.17 8.36
N CYS A 45 0.92 -10.84 7.93
CA CYS A 45 -0.17 -10.60 8.86
C CYS A 45 -0.52 -11.85 9.68
N GLN A 46 -0.61 -13.01 9.03
CA GLN A 46 -0.86 -14.29 9.73
C GLN A 46 0.26 -14.63 10.72
N ASP A 47 1.51 -14.36 10.38
CA ASP A 47 2.62 -14.57 11.29
C ASP A 47 2.61 -13.57 12.45
N PHE A 48 2.25 -12.31 12.18
CA PHE A 48 2.02 -11.31 13.21
C PHE A 48 0.88 -11.68 14.16
N GLU A 49 -0.21 -12.27 13.68
CA GLU A 49 -1.30 -12.75 14.54
C GLU A 49 -0.81 -13.84 15.50
N LYS A 50 -0.05 -14.82 14.98
CA LYS A 50 0.56 -15.88 15.80
C LYS A 50 1.55 -15.32 16.83
N LEU A 51 2.44 -14.41 16.40
CA LEU A 51 3.44 -13.79 17.26
C LEU A 51 2.78 -12.92 18.33
N ASN A 52 1.74 -12.16 17.96
CA ASN A 52 0.97 -11.33 18.88
C ASN A 52 0.18 -12.15 19.89
N ALA A 53 -0.33 -13.33 19.50
CA ALA A 53 -0.98 -14.26 20.42
C ALA A 53 0.02 -14.83 21.45
N ALA A 54 1.27 -15.06 21.06
CA ALA A 54 2.32 -15.53 21.96
C ALA A 54 2.85 -14.41 22.88
N LYS A 55 3.09 -13.22 22.32
CA LYS A 55 3.52 -12.03 23.07
C LYS A 55 2.83 -10.80 22.45
N PRO A 56 1.84 -10.20 23.15
CA PRO A 56 1.11 -9.06 22.61
C PRO A 56 2.05 -7.94 22.18
N PHE A 57 1.89 -7.47 20.95
CA PHE A 57 2.68 -6.38 20.37
C PHE A 57 2.54 -5.08 21.15
N ALA A 58 1.38 -4.90 21.80
CA ALA A 58 1.16 -3.82 22.73
C ALA A 58 2.11 -3.85 23.94
N ARG A 59 2.89 -4.91 24.19
CA ARG A 59 3.86 -5.00 25.29
C ARG A 59 5.32 -4.99 24.83
N LEU A 60 5.56 -4.88 23.52
CA LEU A 60 6.91 -4.86 22.99
C LEU A 60 7.57 -3.49 23.22
N SER A 61 8.88 -3.52 23.49
CA SER A 61 9.72 -2.33 23.33
C SER A 61 9.84 -1.95 21.84
N GLN A 62 10.33 -0.75 21.56
CA GLN A 62 10.58 -0.32 20.17
C GLN A 62 11.61 -1.23 19.47
N GLU A 63 12.63 -1.67 20.19
CA GLU A 63 13.67 -2.57 19.66
C GLU A 63 13.11 -3.97 19.40
N GLU A 64 12.30 -4.50 20.32
CA GLU A 64 11.63 -5.79 20.13
C GLU A 64 10.66 -5.75 18.96
N ALA A 65 9.91 -4.66 18.80
CA ALA A 65 9.02 -4.46 17.66
C ALA A 65 9.81 -4.41 16.34
N ARG A 66 10.98 -3.77 16.32
CA ARG A 66 11.87 -3.72 15.14
C ARG A 66 12.39 -5.10 14.78
N SER A 67 12.90 -5.83 15.76
CA SER A 67 13.37 -7.20 15.57
C SER A 67 12.25 -8.11 15.04
N THR A 68 11.05 -8.01 15.62
CA THR A 68 9.87 -8.78 15.20
C THR A 68 9.49 -8.50 13.74
N LEU A 69 9.46 -7.23 13.34
CA LEU A 69 9.19 -6.83 11.96
C LEU A 69 10.26 -7.37 11.00
N GLN A 70 11.54 -7.17 11.32
CA GLN A 70 12.67 -7.60 10.49
C GLN A 70 12.69 -9.11 10.31
N GLN A 71 12.51 -9.87 11.40
CA GLN A 71 12.48 -11.33 11.36
C GLN A 71 11.31 -11.83 10.50
N SER A 72 10.11 -11.27 10.66
CA SER A 72 8.93 -11.70 9.92
C SER A 72 9.05 -11.37 8.42
N MET A 73 9.57 -10.18 8.08
CA MET A 73 9.84 -9.81 6.69
C MET A 73 10.89 -10.74 6.05
N MET A 74 11.99 -11.02 6.76
CA MET A 74 13.05 -11.91 6.27
C MET A 74 12.56 -13.35 6.08
N GLN A 75 11.84 -13.90 7.07
CA GLN A 75 11.27 -15.25 6.99
C GLN A 75 10.24 -15.37 5.87
N THR A 76 9.45 -14.33 5.63
CA THR A 76 8.49 -14.33 4.52
C THR A 76 9.22 -14.21 3.18
N ALA A 77 10.19 -13.31 3.03
CA ALA A 77 10.99 -13.20 1.81
C ALA A 77 11.70 -14.53 1.46
N MET A 78 12.23 -15.25 2.46
CA MET A 78 12.86 -16.56 2.27
C MET A 78 11.90 -17.65 1.77
N ARG A 79 10.59 -17.50 1.96
CA ARG A 79 9.57 -18.43 1.42
C ARG A 79 9.24 -18.16 -0.04
N HIS A 80 9.60 -16.99 -0.56
CA HIS A 80 9.34 -16.54 -1.94
C HIS A 80 10.64 -16.20 -2.68
N PRO A 81 11.62 -17.13 -2.74
CA PRO A 81 12.94 -16.83 -3.29
C PRO A 81 12.90 -16.52 -4.79
N ALA A 82 12.00 -17.16 -5.54
CA ALA A 82 11.89 -16.95 -6.99
C ALA A 82 11.33 -15.57 -7.34
N GLU A 83 10.35 -15.10 -6.57
CA GLU A 83 9.73 -13.79 -6.75
C GLU A 83 10.65 -12.66 -6.30
N VAL A 84 11.41 -12.87 -5.22
CA VAL A 84 12.47 -11.95 -4.78
C VAL A 84 13.58 -11.88 -5.83
N GLU A 85 14.03 -13.03 -6.34
CA GLU A 85 15.05 -13.08 -7.40
C GLU A 85 14.56 -12.38 -8.67
N GLN A 86 13.31 -12.62 -9.09
CA GLN A 86 12.71 -11.95 -10.24
C GLN A 86 12.65 -10.43 -10.03
N LEU A 87 12.30 -9.96 -8.82
CA LEU A 87 12.32 -8.53 -8.50
C LEU A 87 13.73 -7.95 -8.55
N MET A 88 14.73 -8.69 -8.07
CA MET A 88 16.13 -8.28 -8.16
C MET A 88 16.63 -8.21 -9.60
N GLN A 89 16.28 -9.21 -10.43
CA GLN A 89 16.64 -9.25 -11.84
C GLN A 89 15.98 -8.13 -12.64
N THR A 90 14.71 -7.83 -12.37
CA THR A 90 13.99 -6.71 -13.02
C THR A 90 14.45 -5.34 -12.54
N GLY A 91 14.89 -5.21 -11.28
CA GLY A 91 15.47 -3.99 -10.74
C GLY A 91 16.90 -3.72 -11.24
N GLY A 92 17.64 -4.76 -11.63
CA GLY A 92 19.01 -4.62 -12.15
C GLY A 92 19.94 -3.89 -11.18
N ALA A 93 20.53 -2.77 -11.64
CA ALA A 93 21.39 -1.91 -10.82
C ALA A 93 20.65 -1.28 -9.62
N ASP A 94 19.32 -1.15 -9.70
CA ASP A 94 18.45 -0.55 -8.68
C ASP A 94 17.69 -1.60 -7.85
N SER A 95 18.13 -2.86 -7.87
CA SER A 95 17.50 -3.98 -7.14
C SER A 95 17.25 -3.68 -5.65
N GLN A 96 18.17 -2.98 -4.99
CA GLN A 96 17.99 -2.55 -3.59
C GLN A 96 16.82 -1.57 -3.43
N LEU A 97 16.69 -0.60 -4.35
CA LEU A 97 15.57 0.36 -4.34
C LEU A 97 14.25 -0.35 -4.65
N ALA A 98 14.24 -1.32 -5.57
CA ALA A 98 13.06 -2.12 -5.90
C ALA A 98 12.57 -2.94 -4.69
N MET A 99 13.50 -3.57 -3.95
CA MET A 99 13.19 -4.30 -2.72
C MET A 99 12.70 -3.38 -1.59
N GLN A 100 13.31 -2.21 -1.43
CA GLN A 100 12.85 -1.21 -0.47
C GLN A 100 11.42 -0.74 -0.79
N ALA A 101 11.15 -0.44 -2.06
CA ALA A 101 9.83 -0.03 -2.53
C ALA A 101 8.77 -1.12 -2.30
N LEU A 102 9.11 -2.40 -2.53
CA LEU A 102 8.24 -3.52 -2.19
C LEU A 102 7.97 -3.57 -0.68
N GLY A 103 9.01 -3.54 0.15
CA GLY A 103 8.88 -3.61 1.61
C GLY A 103 7.99 -2.51 2.19
N GLN A 104 8.03 -1.31 1.63
CA GLN A 104 7.19 -0.20 2.05
C GLN A 104 5.74 -0.37 1.63
N ARG A 105 5.46 -0.80 0.39
CA ARG A 105 4.08 -1.08 -0.03
C ARG A 105 3.46 -2.20 0.81
N VAL A 106 4.23 -3.27 1.06
CA VAL A 106 3.84 -4.34 1.99
C VAL A 106 3.59 -3.78 3.40
N GLY A 107 4.45 -2.89 3.90
CA GLY A 107 4.26 -2.22 5.20
C GLY A 107 2.99 -1.36 5.28
N VAL A 108 2.69 -0.58 4.24
CA VAL A 108 1.45 0.20 4.14
C VAL A 108 0.23 -0.72 4.10
N LYS A 109 0.30 -1.80 3.31
CA LYS A 109 -0.77 -2.78 3.21
C LYS A 109 -1.01 -3.48 4.54
N LEU A 110 0.05 -3.84 5.27
CA LEU A 110 -0.02 -4.38 6.62
C LEU A 110 -0.71 -3.41 7.59
N MET A 111 -0.35 -2.13 7.61
CA MET A 111 -1.01 -1.14 8.47
C MET A 111 -2.51 -0.96 8.15
N THR A 112 -2.91 -1.23 6.91
CA THR A 112 -4.27 -1.04 6.39
C THR A 112 -5.15 -2.28 6.64
N ASP A 113 -4.60 -3.45 6.36
CA ASP A 113 -5.33 -4.72 6.29
C ASP A 113 -5.11 -5.61 7.52
N CYS A 114 -4.11 -5.32 8.35
CA CYS A 114 -3.72 -6.14 9.50
C CYS A 114 -3.77 -5.35 10.83
N PRO A 115 -4.82 -5.50 11.66
CA PRO A 115 -4.95 -4.75 12.92
C PRO A 115 -3.76 -4.92 13.87
N VAL A 116 -3.23 -6.15 13.99
CA VAL A 116 -2.04 -6.40 14.83
C VAL A 116 -0.78 -5.71 14.29
N ALA A 117 -0.64 -5.58 12.97
CA ALA A 117 0.48 -4.84 12.39
C ALA A 117 0.44 -3.37 12.78
N LEU A 118 -0.75 -2.75 12.80
CA LEU A 118 -0.88 -1.35 13.20
C LEU A 118 -0.37 -1.11 14.63
N VAL A 119 -0.63 -2.04 15.56
CA VAL A 119 -0.11 -1.99 16.93
C VAL A 119 1.42 -2.07 16.92
N LEU A 120 2.01 -2.97 16.12
CA LEU A 120 3.46 -3.09 15.95
C LEU A 120 4.08 -1.81 15.40
N PHE A 121 3.52 -1.25 14.33
CA PHE A 121 4.01 0.00 13.73
C PHE A 121 3.85 1.20 14.66
N THR A 122 2.82 1.22 15.50
CA THR A 122 2.66 2.24 16.55
C THR A 122 3.80 2.16 17.57
N ARG A 123 4.18 0.95 18.01
CA ARG A 123 5.37 0.75 18.87
C ARG A 123 6.66 1.18 18.19
N LEU A 124 6.83 0.87 16.90
CA LEU A 124 7.98 1.33 16.11
C LEU A 124 8.08 2.85 16.04
N ALA A 125 6.95 3.54 15.98
CA ALA A 125 6.88 5.00 16.03
C ALA A 125 7.11 5.58 17.44
N GLY A 126 7.43 4.76 18.44
CA GLY A 126 7.64 5.20 19.83
C GLY A 126 6.36 5.66 20.53
N ARG A 127 5.19 5.32 19.98
CA ARG A 127 3.89 5.73 20.54
C ARG A 127 3.31 4.64 21.45
N PRO A 128 2.53 5.02 22.48
CA PRO A 128 1.81 4.05 23.29
C PRO A 128 0.81 3.28 22.41
N ALA A 129 0.94 1.96 22.37
CA ALA A 129 0.16 1.12 21.47
C ALA A 129 -1.21 0.70 22.06
N GLU A 130 -1.44 0.97 23.34
CA GLU A 130 -2.68 0.65 24.05
C GLU A 130 -3.89 1.39 23.45
N THR A 131 -3.69 2.62 22.97
CA THR A 131 -4.76 3.43 22.37
C THR A 131 -5.12 3.03 20.95
N VAL A 132 -4.29 2.22 20.29
CA VAL A 132 -4.49 1.82 18.89
C VAL A 132 -4.98 0.37 18.79
N ALA A 133 -4.62 -0.46 19.76
CA ALA A 133 -5.06 -1.86 19.82
C ALA A 133 -6.57 -2.02 20.05
N THR A 134 -7.26 -0.99 20.55
CA THR A 134 -8.70 -1.00 20.84
C THR A 134 -9.56 -0.37 19.74
N LEU A 135 -8.96 0.24 18.72
CA LEU A 135 -9.71 0.95 17.69
C LEU A 135 -10.39 -0.05 16.75
N ASP A 136 -11.72 0.08 16.59
CA ASP A 136 -12.43 -0.64 15.54
C ASP A 136 -12.24 0.06 14.18
N LEU A 137 -11.40 -0.55 13.35
CA LEU A 137 -11.08 -0.05 12.01
C LEU A 137 -12.00 -0.61 10.92
N THR A 138 -13.08 -1.28 11.31
CA THR A 138 -14.09 -1.80 10.38
C THR A 138 -14.89 -0.64 9.81
N VAL A 139 -14.92 -0.51 8.49
CA VAL A 139 -15.75 0.45 7.78
C VAL A 139 -17.10 -0.21 7.51
N THR A 140 -18.16 0.28 8.16
CA THR A 140 -19.52 -0.22 7.91
C THR A 140 -20.09 0.36 6.60
N GLU A 141 -21.07 -0.33 6.01
CA GLU A 141 -21.73 0.15 4.78
C GLU A 141 -22.44 1.50 4.97
N ALA A 142 -22.92 1.80 6.17
CA ALA A 142 -23.55 3.09 6.48
C ALA A 142 -22.52 4.24 6.51
N GLU A 143 -21.33 4.00 7.05
CA GLU A 143 -20.28 5.02 7.16
C GLU A 143 -19.49 5.20 5.86
N ARG A 144 -19.41 4.15 5.03
CA ARG A 144 -18.56 4.07 3.84
C ARG A 144 -18.68 5.30 2.93
N PRO A 145 -19.86 5.80 2.52
CA PRO A 145 -19.96 6.92 1.58
C PRO A 145 -19.30 8.19 2.12
N LEU A 146 -19.49 8.48 3.41
CA LEU A 146 -18.87 9.64 4.05
C LEU A 146 -17.36 9.42 4.17
N LEU A 147 -16.92 8.27 4.67
CA LEU A 147 -15.50 8.00 4.89
C LEU A 147 -14.69 7.99 3.59
N GLU A 148 -15.26 7.48 2.49
CA GLU A 148 -14.65 7.56 1.16
C GLU A 148 -14.54 9.00 0.67
N LYS A 149 -15.60 9.80 0.85
CA LYS A 149 -15.58 11.24 0.52
C LYS A 149 -14.51 12.00 1.30
N LEU A 150 -14.36 11.72 2.59
CA LEU A 150 -13.29 12.29 3.41
C LEU A 150 -11.91 11.85 2.91
N ALA A 151 -11.73 10.55 2.65
CA ALA A 151 -10.47 10.03 2.12
C ALA A 151 -10.09 10.71 0.79
N GLN A 152 -11.04 10.86 -0.14
CA GLN A 152 -10.84 11.57 -1.41
C GLN A 152 -10.47 13.05 -1.18
N GLY A 153 -11.13 13.72 -0.24
CA GLY A 153 -10.79 15.09 0.14
C GLY A 153 -9.36 15.21 0.63
N VAL A 154 -8.91 14.27 1.47
CA VAL A 154 -7.53 14.23 1.98
C VAL A 154 -6.54 13.96 0.85
N CYS A 155 -6.86 13.02 -0.04
CA CYS A 155 -6.05 12.72 -1.23
C CYS A 155 -5.87 13.96 -2.10
N ALA A 156 -6.95 14.67 -2.40
CA ALA A 156 -6.94 15.84 -3.26
C ALA A 156 -6.12 16.99 -2.65
N ASP A 157 -6.30 17.22 -1.35
CA ASP A 157 -5.57 18.27 -0.63
C ASP A 157 -4.07 17.97 -0.53
N LEU A 158 -3.70 16.73 -0.19
CA LEU A 158 -2.30 16.30 -0.20
C LEU A 158 -1.69 16.36 -1.59
N THR A 159 -2.44 15.99 -2.64
CA THR A 159 -1.97 16.12 -4.03
C THR A 159 -1.67 17.58 -4.36
N ALA A 160 -2.55 18.51 -3.98
CA ALA A 160 -2.33 19.94 -4.21
C ALA A 160 -1.11 20.50 -3.46
N VAL A 161 -0.86 20.04 -2.23
CA VAL A 161 0.33 20.41 -1.45
C VAL A 161 1.59 19.82 -2.07
N THR A 162 1.57 18.53 -2.42
CA THR A 162 2.72 17.81 -2.98
C THR A 162 3.16 18.32 -4.35
N ALA A 163 2.23 18.86 -5.14
CA ALA A 163 2.53 19.48 -6.43
C ALA A 163 3.48 20.68 -6.29
N LYS A 164 3.50 21.34 -5.14
CA LYS A 164 4.41 22.46 -4.84
C LYS A 164 5.66 22.02 -4.11
N GLN A 165 5.56 21.01 -3.25
CA GLN A 165 6.66 20.45 -2.46
C GLN A 165 6.49 18.92 -2.34
N PRO A 166 7.27 18.12 -3.09
CA PRO A 166 7.17 16.67 -3.02
C PRO A 166 7.37 16.15 -1.59
N LEU A 167 6.42 15.34 -1.09
CA LEU A 167 6.51 14.80 0.27
C LEU A 167 7.78 13.97 0.49
N ALA A 168 8.24 13.27 -0.55
CA ALA A 168 9.49 12.50 -0.56
C ALA A 168 10.72 13.29 -0.08
N GLY A 169 10.77 14.60 -0.32
CA GLY A 169 11.89 15.46 0.09
C GLY A 169 11.80 15.99 1.52
N GLN A 170 10.71 15.69 2.24
CA GLN A 170 10.45 16.22 3.57
C GLN A 170 10.82 15.22 4.68
N SER A 171 11.08 15.73 5.89
CA SER A 171 11.26 14.86 7.06
C SER A 171 9.95 14.15 7.43
N VAL A 172 10.04 13.04 8.15
CA VAL A 172 8.85 12.30 8.61
C VAL A 172 7.90 13.20 9.40
N ASP A 173 8.41 14.06 10.29
CA ASP A 173 7.60 14.97 11.08
C ASP A 173 6.86 15.99 10.21
N GLN A 174 7.51 16.52 9.17
CA GLN A 174 6.88 17.44 8.21
C GLN A 174 5.79 16.73 7.40
N ARG A 175 6.05 15.51 6.92
CA ARG A 175 5.05 14.69 6.22
C ARG A 175 3.83 14.45 7.12
N LEU A 176 4.05 14.08 8.38
CA LEU A 176 2.97 13.85 9.36
C LEU A 176 2.17 15.13 9.65
N GLN A 177 2.83 16.29 9.76
CA GLN A 177 2.15 17.57 9.94
C GLN A 177 1.26 17.91 8.75
N LEU A 178 1.73 17.72 7.51
CA LEU A 178 0.94 17.99 6.31
C LEU A 178 -0.30 17.09 6.24
N ILE A 179 -0.17 15.82 6.61
CA ILE A 179 -1.30 14.87 6.68
C ILE A 179 -2.29 15.31 7.75
N GLN A 180 -1.83 15.69 8.93
CA GLN A 180 -2.70 16.18 10.00
C GLN A 180 -3.46 17.45 9.56
N GLN A 181 -2.77 18.39 8.89
CA GLN A 181 -3.41 19.60 8.37
C GLN A 181 -4.46 19.28 7.29
N ALA A 182 -4.17 18.34 6.39
CA ALA A 182 -5.13 17.92 5.38
C ALA A 182 -6.37 17.26 6.01
N MET A 183 -6.16 16.34 6.95
CA MET A 183 -7.23 15.73 7.75
C MET A 183 -8.08 16.79 8.46
N GLN A 184 -7.45 17.80 9.10
CA GLN A 184 -8.16 18.87 9.78
C GLN A 184 -9.00 19.73 8.81
N ARG A 185 -8.44 20.11 7.64
CA ARG A 185 -9.17 20.89 6.64
C ARG A 185 -10.39 20.14 6.11
N VAL A 186 -10.22 18.88 5.76
CA VAL A 186 -11.29 18.01 5.24
C VAL A 186 -12.36 17.76 6.31
N THR A 187 -11.94 17.45 7.55
CA THR A 187 -12.86 17.26 8.67
C THR A 187 -13.69 18.52 8.92
N LYS A 188 -13.06 19.71 8.87
CA LYS A 188 -13.77 20.98 9.02
C LYS A 188 -14.75 21.25 7.87
N ALA A 189 -14.36 20.94 6.63
CA ALA A 189 -15.21 21.12 5.45
C ALA A 189 -16.46 20.24 5.49
N HIS A 190 -16.35 19.03 6.04
CA HIS A 190 -17.45 18.06 6.14
C HIS A 190 -18.05 17.94 7.55
N ALA A 191 -17.81 18.92 8.43
CA ALA A 191 -18.19 18.80 9.84
C ALA A 191 -19.69 18.51 10.05
N LYS A 192 -20.56 19.10 9.23
CA LYS A 192 -22.01 18.86 9.28
C LYS A 192 -22.39 17.42 8.93
N GLU A 193 -21.78 16.87 7.88
CA GLU A 193 -22.02 15.50 7.43
C GLU A 193 -21.48 14.50 8.47
N ILE A 194 -20.31 14.80 9.05
CA ILE A 194 -19.72 14.03 10.13
C ILE A 194 -20.63 14.02 11.36
N SER A 195 -21.13 15.17 11.82
CA SER A 195 -22.08 15.22 12.94
C SER A 195 -23.40 14.52 12.64
N ALA A 196 -23.87 14.53 11.39
CA ALA A 196 -25.08 13.82 11.02
C ALA A 196 -24.90 12.30 11.08
N GLN A 197 -23.73 11.80 10.67
CA GLN A 197 -23.41 10.37 10.67
C GLN A 197 -23.04 9.84 12.07
N TYR A 198 -22.25 10.61 12.82
CA TYR A 198 -21.61 10.19 14.07
C TYR A 198 -22.18 10.85 15.33
N GLY A 199 -23.13 11.76 15.20
CA GLY A 199 -23.61 12.58 16.31
C GLY A 199 -22.77 13.84 16.52
N PRO A 200 -23.36 14.92 17.07
CA PRO A 200 -22.67 16.20 17.28
C PRO A 200 -21.49 16.13 18.25
N GLU A 201 -21.49 15.15 19.16
CA GLU A 201 -20.45 14.94 20.18
C GLU A 201 -19.15 14.33 19.63
N ILE A 202 -19.13 13.88 18.38
CA ILE A 202 -17.95 13.27 17.73
C ILE A 202 -16.69 14.16 17.81
N PHE A 203 -16.85 15.49 17.83
CA PHE A 203 -15.73 16.43 17.93
C PHE A 203 -15.23 16.65 19.37
N LEU A 204 -15.97 16.16 20.35
CA LEU A 204 -15.61 16.22 21.78
C LEU A 204 -15.07 14.88 22.27
N ASP A 205 -15.35 13.79 21.56
CA ASP A 205 -14.87 12.44 21.86
C ASP A 205 -13.60 12.12 21.07
N SER A 206 -12.45 12.23 21.73
CA SER A 206 -11.15 12.02 21.09
C SER A 206 -10.95 10.59 20.57
N GLU A 207 -11.51 9.59 21.23
CA GLU A 207 -11.38 8.18 20.83
C GLU A 207 -12.20 7.89 19.57
N ARG A 208 -13.45 8.38 19.52
CA ARG A 208 -14.30 8.24 18.33
C ARG A 208 -13.75 9.04 17.16
N LEU A 209 -13.22 10.25 17.40
CA LEU A 209 -12.57 11.05 16.37
C LEU A 209 -11.29 10.37 15.84
N GLN A 210 -10.48 9.77 16.73
CA GLN A 210 -9.29 9.00 16.35
C GLN A 210 -9.66 7.75 15.54
N THR A 211 -10.72 7.04 15.95
CA THR A 211 -11.24 5.88 15.22
C THR A 211 -11.68 6.26 13.81
N MET A 212 -12.50 7.32 13.68
CA MET A 212 -12.92 7.84 12.38
C MET A 212 -11.70 8.26 11.54
N GLY A 213 -10.75 8.99 12.13
CA GLY A 213 -9.52 9.41 11.46
C GLY A 213 -8.67 8.22 10.96
N ALA A 214 -8.58 7.14 11.74
CA ALA A 214 -7.90 5.92 11.36
C ALA A 214 -8.62 5.20 10.20
N LYS A 215 -9.96 5.14 10.22
CA LYS A 215 -10.77 4.61 9.10
C LYS A 215 -10.56 5.43 7.83
N VAL A 216 -10.55 6.76 7.91
CA VAL A 216 -10.24 7.64 6.77
C VAL A 216 -8.82 7.41 6.28
N GLY A 217 -7.84 7.31 7.18
CA GLY A 217 -6.44 7.02 6.84
C GLY A 217 -6.30 5.70 6.08
N LYS A 218 -6.97 4.64 6.56
CA LYS A 218 -7.05 3.33 5.89
C LYS A 218 -7.62 3.44 4.47
N LEU A 219 -8.70 4.19 4.26
CA LEU A 219 -9.25 4.39 2.92
C LEU A 219 -8.36 5.26 2.04
N THR A 220 -7.64 6.21 2.63
CA THR A 220 -6.72 7.12 1.93
C THR A 220 -5.53 6.36 1.36
N THR A 221 -4.96 5.36 2.06
CA THR A 221 -3.83 4.57 1.53
C THR A 221 -4.22 3.80 0.27
N SER A 222 -5.46 3.33 0.15
CA SER A 222 -5.97 2.66 -1.05
C SER A 222 -6.23 3.61 -2.23
N GLN A 223 -6.47 4.89 -1.96
CA GLN A 223 -6.90 5.88 -2.96
C GLN A 223 -5.79 6.90 -3.32
N CYS A 224 -4.75 7.06 -2.49
CA CYS A 224 -3.70 8.06 -2.65
C CYS A 224 -2.34 7.43 -2.94
N THR A 225 -2.02 7.20 -4.22
CA THR A 225 -0.69 6.70 -4.62
C THR A 225 0.44 7.64 -4.21
N ALA A 226 0.20 8.96 -4.19
CA ALA A 226 1.17 9.95 -3.73
C ALA A 226 1.53 9.78 -2.25
N LEU A 227 0.58 9.40 -1.39
CA LEU A 227 0.83 9.13 0.03
C LEU A 227 1.67 7.87 0.20
N VAL A 228 1.33 6.80 -0.52
CA VAL A 228 2.07 5.54 -0.47
C VAL A 228 3.52 5.74 -0.94
N ALA A 229 3.71 6.47 -2.05
CA ALA A 229 5.02 6.81 -2.57
C ALA A 229 5.82 7.73 -1.62
N ALA A 230 5.16 8.66 -0.95
CA ALA A 230 5.78 9.62 -0.04
C ALA A 230 6.40 8.98 1.22
N PHE A 231 5.84 7.88 1.72
CA PHE A 231 6.47 7.08 2.78
C PHE A 231 7.39 5.98 2.22
N GLY A 232 7.43 5.87 0.89
CA GLY A 232 8.24 4.93 0.12
C GLY A 232 9.65 5.43 -0.25
N THR A 233 9.95 6.70 -0.04
CA THR A 233 11.25 7.26 -0.43
C THR A 233 11.87 7.96 0.78
N ASN A 234 12.98 7.40 1.27
CA ASN A 234 13.95 8.07 2.12
C ASN A 234 15.26 8.11 1.34
#